data_AF-A0A2I1HT11-F1
#
_entry.id   AF-A0A2I1HT11-F1
#
_cell.length_a   1.000
_cell.length_b   1.000
_cell.length_c   1.000
_cell.angle_alpha   90.00
_cell.angle_beta   90.00
_cell.angle_gamma   90.00
#
_symmetry.space_group_name_H-M   'P 1'
#
loop_
_entity.id
_entity.type
_entity.pdbx_description
1 polymer ?
#
loop_
_entity_poly.entity_id
_entity_poly.type
_entity_poly.pdbx_seq_one_letter_code
_entity_poly.pdbx_strand_id
1 'polypeptide(L)'
;MNDLNIHFEFYRGGSARGNWNWTSLMGPDKKKMLQHFPVSEFIPGIRGVDIEILWRKFYQLYEVLKKPSHTEEEISKFEEDVKNWVRTFCRPTIGQMNSATSIPGLYRKEDVTPYMHMLTMHVPYCMRQLKEKGLSLRLFSTSSIEKKNHNQVKLFFRGTTMGGGKKKLPVVYDILVFENRQIFYLINNIPNEITYKNITI
;
A
#
# COMPACT_ATOMS: atom_id res chain seq x y z
N MET A 1 10.56 -9.23 13.58
CA MET A 1 10.38 -8.00 12.76
C MET A 1 11.71 -7.46 12.26
N ASN A 2 12.75 -7.46 13.11
CA ASN A 2 14.13 -7.14 12.71
C ASN A 2 14.63 -7.99 11.54
N ASP A 3 14.24 -9.27 11.45
CA ASP A 3 14.63 -10.17 10.35
C ASP A 3 14.04 -9.78 8.99
N LEU A 4 12.92 -9.02 8.98
CA LEU A 4 12.33 -8.45 7.76
C LEU A 4 12.84 -7.03 7.47
N ASN A 5 13.65 -6.49 8.39
CA ASN A 5 14.09 -5.10 8.42
C ASN A 5 12.90 -4.13 8.28
N ILE A 6 11.87 -4.34 9.11
CA ILE A 6 10.66 -3.51 9.20
C ILE A 6 10.56 -2.98 10.62
N HIS A 7 10.58 -1.65 10.78
CA HIS A 7 10.28 -1.00 12.05
C HIS A 7 8.76 -0.91 12.22
N PHE A 8 8.18 -1.80 13.02
CA PHE A 8 6.77 -1.78 13.36
C PHE A 8 6.60 -2.10 14.83
N GLU A 9 6.04 -1.15 15.56
CA GLU A 9 5.84 -1.22 16.99
C GLU A 9 4.49 -0.62 17.38
N PHE A 10 3.90 -1.19 18.42
CA PHE A 10 2.78 -0.58 19.14
C PHE A 10 3.34 0.19 20.34
N TYR A 11 2.94 1.44 20.51
CA TYR A 11 3.39 2.30 21.60
C TYR A 11 2.21 3.05 22.21
N ARG A 12 2.27 3.36 23.52
CA ARG A 12 1.24 4.19 24.15
C ARG A 12 1.50 5.66 23.82
N GLY A 13 0.47 6.35 23.33
CA GLY A 13 0.53 7.79 23.13
C GLY A 13 0.61 8.54 24.47
N GLY A 14 1.30 9.68 24.49
CA GLY A 14 1.47 10.53 25.67
C GLY A 14 0.21 11.30 26.13
N SER A 15 -0.97 10.97 25.60
CA SER A 15 -2.22 11.60 26.03
C SER A 15 -2.76 10.91 27.28
N ALA A 16 -3.42 11.68 28.16
CA ALA A 16 -3.95 11.22 29.45
C ALA A 16 -4.92 10.03 29.39
N ARG A 17 -5.34 9.59 28.19
CA ARG A 17 -6.22 8.44 27.96
C ARG A 17 -5.50 7.13 27.62
N GLY A 18 -4.18 7.12 27.50
CA GLY A 18 -3.42 5.86 27.33
C GLY A 18 -3.74 5.11 26.02
N ASN A 19 -4.12 5.82 24.96
CA ASN A 19 -4.42 5.20 23.66
C ASN A 19 -3.17 4.52 23.09
N TRP A 20 -3.32 3.29 22.62
CA TRP A 20 -2.29 2.61 21.85
C TRP A 20 -2.25 3.17 20.42
N ASN A 21 -1.05 3.49 19.98
CA ASN A 21 -0.72 3.86 18.61
C ASN A 21 0.20 2.80 18.02
N TRP A 22 0.39 2.84 16.70
CA TRP A 22 1.30 1.97 15.99
C TRP A 22 2.10 2.74 14.94
N THR A 23 3.26 2.22 14.58
CA THR A 23 4.05 2.77 13.47
C THR A 23 3.35 2.52 12.14
N SER A 24 3.17 3.56 11.33
CA SER A 24 2.61 3.42 9.99
C SER A 24 3.58 2.71 9.07
N LEU A 25 3.13 1.62 8.44
CA LEU A 25 3.93 0.90 7.44
C LEU A 25 3.92 1.67 6.12
N MET A 26 5.09 1.82 5.51
CA MET A 26 5.23 2.38 4.17
C MET A 26 4.93 1.33 3.09
N GLY A 27 4.71 1.76 1.84
CA GLY A 27 4.37 0.86 0.73
C GLY A 27 5.28 -0.38 0.60
N PRO A 28 6.61 -0.23 0.61
CA PRO A 28 7.53 -1.38 0.58
C PRO A 28 7.39 -2.32 1.78
N ASP A 29 7.21 -1.78 2.98
CA ASP A 29 7.09 -2.57 4.20
C ASP A 29 5.75 -3.32 4.25
N LYS A 30 4.65 -2.70 3.81
CA LYS A 30 3.36 -3.38 3.61
C LYS A 30 3.52 -4.58 2.67
N LYS A 31 4.29 -4.41 1.58
CA LYS A 31 4.55 -5.51 0.63
C LYS A 31 5.33 -6.65 1.30
N LYS A 32 6.41 -6.34 2.02
CA LYS A 32 7.20 -7.34 2.77
C LYS A 32 6.35 -8.07 3.82
N MET A 33 5.47 -7.35 4.51
CA MET A 33 4.54 -7.91 5.50
C MET A 33 3.61 -8.95 4.87
N LEU A 34 2.96 -8.61 3.76
CA LEU A 34 2.10 -9.53 3.02
C LEU A 34 2.85 -10.77 2.50
N GLN A 35 4.13 -10.63 2.17
CA GLN A 35 4.91 -11.69 1.54
C GLN A 35 5.60 -12.62 2.53
N HIS A 36 6.10 -12.11 3.65
CA HIS A 36 7.03 -12.86 4.51
C HIS A 36 6.66 -12.90 5.99
N PHE A 37 5.69 -12.11 6.46
CA PHE A 37 5.38 -12.11 7.89
C PHE A 37 4.75 -13.43 8.34
N PRO A 38 5.31 -14.11 9.36
CA PRO A 38 4.84 -15.42 9.80
C PRO A 38 3.67 -15.25 10.78
N VAL A 39 2.47 -14.95 10.28
CA VAL A 39 1.28 -14.73 11.12
C VAL A 39 1.00 -15.92 12.05
N SER A 40 1.27 -17.13 11.57
CA SER A 40 1.06 -18.38 12.32
C SER A 40 1.90 -18.50 13.59
N GLU A 41 3.04 -17.80 13.69
CA GLU A 41 3.86 -17.78 14.91
C GLU A 41 3.25 -16.90 16.01
N PHE A 42 2.43 -15.92 15.64
CA PHE A 42 1.85 -14.94 16.56
C PHE A 42 0.39 -15.24 16.92
N ILE A 43 -0.35 -15.92 16.03
CA ILE A 43 -1.73 -16.32 16.27
C ILE A 43 -1.76 -17.86 16.38
N PRO A 44 -2.01 -18.42 17.58
CA PRO A 44 -1.97 -19.86 17.77
C PRO A 44 -3.11 -20.58 17.03
N GLY A 45 -2.84 -21.83 16.66
CA GLY A 45 -3.81 -22.75 16.06
C GLY A 45 -4.05 -22.52 14.57
N ILE A 46 -4.98 -23.31 14.01
CA ILE A 46 -5.29 -23.33 12.58
C ILE A 46 -5.68 -21.96 12.02
N ARG A 47 -6.27 -21.10 12.87
CA ARG A 47 -6.66 -19.74 12.50
C ARG A 47 -5.47 -18.89 12.07
N GLY A 48 -4.32 -18.99 12.76
CA GLY A 48 -3.12 -18.23 12.37
C GLY A 48 -2.58 -18.66 11.01
N VAL A 49 -2.54 -19.98 10.77
CA VAL A 49 -2.14 -20.58 9.48
C VAL A 49 -3.07 -20.12 8.36
N ASP A 50 -4.40 -20.14 8.58
CA ASP A 50 -5.38 -19.70 7.59
C ASP A 50 -5.25 -18.21 7.26
N ILE A 51 -5.01 -17.36 8.26
CA ILE A 51 -4.77 -15.91 8.04
C ILE A 51 -3.48 -15.71 7.25
N GLU A 52 -2.42 -16.46 7.56
CA GLU A 52 -1.18 -16.37 6.80
C GLU A 52 -1.39 -16.74 5.32
N ILE A 53 -2.08 -17.85 5.05
CA ILE A 53 -2.44 -18.27 3.69
C ILE A 53 -3.28 -17.19 3.00
N LEU A 54 -4.23 -16.57 3.72
CA LEU A 54 -5.05 -15.48 3.21
C LEU A 54 -4.20 -14.27 2.78
N TRP A 55 -3.17 -13.92 3.55
CA TRP A 55 -2.22 -12.86 3.21
C TRP A 55 -1.38 -13.22 1.97
N ARG A 56 -0.87 -14.46 1.89
CA ARG A 56 -0.11 -14.92 0.72
C ARG A 56 -0.96 -14.95 -0.56
N LYS A 57 -2.21 -15.39 -0.48
CA LYS A 57 -3.15 -15.35 -1.61
C LYS A 57 -3.45 -13.91 -2.04
N PHE A 58 -3.64 -13.00 -1.08
CA PHE A 58 -3.82 -11.58 -1.41
C PHE A 58 -2.58 -10.99 -2.11
N TYR A 59 -1.39 -11.34 -1.65
CA TYR A 59 -0.13 -10.95 -2.29
C TYR A 59 -0.04 -11.44 -3.75
N GLN A 60 -0.44 -12.68 -4.02
CA GLN A 60 -0.49 -13.23 -5.38
C GLN A 60 -1.44 -12.44 -6.29
N LEU A 61 -2.65 -12.13 -5.79
CA LEU A 61 -3.61 -11.28 -6.50
C LEU A 61 -3.03 -9.89 -6.79
N TYR A 62 -2.35 -9.29 -5.81
CA TYR A 62 -1.69 -7.99 -5.97
C TYR A 62 -0.61 -8.01 -7.06
N GLU A 63 0.22 -9.05 -7.12
CA GLU A 63 1.27 -9.15 -8.16
C GLU A 63 0.67 -9.33 -9.55
N VAL A 64 -0.49 -10.00 -9.69
CA VAL A 64 -1.23 -10.04 -10.96
C VAL A 64 -1.59 -8.62 -11.39
N LEU A 65 -2.18 -7.79 -10.53
CA LEU A 65 -2.57 -6.41 -10.88
C LEU A 65 -1.41 -5.54 -11.37
N LYS A 66 -0.18 -5.87 -10.99
CA LYS A 66 1.03 -5.14 -11.38
C LYS A 66 1.64 -5.58 -12.70
N LYS A 67 1.12 -6.63 -13.34
CA LYS A 67 1.62 -7.03 -14.65
C LYS A 67 1.37 -5.90 -15.67
N PRO A 68 2.29 -5.71 -16.64
CA PRO A 68 2.15 -4.69 -17.67
C PRO A 68 1.00 -4.98 -18.63
N SER A 69 0.57 -6.23 -18.75
CA SER A 69 -0.53 -6.71 -19.58
C SER A 69 -1.11 -8.02 -19.00
N HIS A 70 -2.29 -8.40 -19.48
CA HIS A 70 -3.02 -9.60 -19.03
C HIS A 70 -3.68 -10.31 -20.22
N THR A 71 -3.68 -11.64 -20.23
CA THR A 71 -4.51 -12.42 -21.17
C THR A 71 -5.94 -12.62 -20.64
N GLU A 72 -6.89 -13.09 -21.47
CA GLU A 72 -8.26 -13.36 -20.97
C GLU A 72 -8.27 -14.48 -19.91
N GLU A 73 -7.40 -15.48 -20.09
CA GLU A 73 -7.28 -16.61 -19.18
C GLU A 73 -6.74 -16.15 -17.83
N GLU A 74 -5.75 -15.24 -17.83
CA GLU A 74 -5.24 -14.63 -16.60
C GLU A 74 -6.30 -13.78 -15.89
N ILE A 75 -7.11 -13.03 -16.63
CA ILE A 75 -8.20 -12.22 -16.05
C ILE A 75 -9.28 -13.12 -15.47
N SER A 76 -9.66 -14.18 -16.18
CA SER A 76 -10.69 -15.13 -15.74
C SER A 76 -10.25 -15.87 -14.48
N LYS A 77 -8.99 -16.32 -14.45
CA LYS A 77 -8.40 -16.91 -13.25
C LYS A 77 -8.34 -15.91 -12.08
N PHE A 78 -7.93 -14.67 -12.34
CA PHE A 78 -7.92 -13.62 -11.32
C PHE A 78 -9.32 -13.39 -10.72
N GLU A 79 -10.36 -13.37 -11.56
CA GLU A 79 -11.75 -13.20 -11.11
C GLU A 79 -12.21 -14.37 -10.22
N GLU A 80 -11.84 -15.60 -10.56
CA GLU A 80 -12.13 -16.76 -9.72
C GLU A 80 -11.36 -16.69 -8.40
N ASP A 81 -10.06 -16.42 -8.46
CA ASP A 81 -9.17 -16.38 -7.30
C ASP A 81 -9.59 -15.28 -6.31
N VAL A 82 -9.98 -14.08 -6.79
CA VAL A 82 -10.43 -13.00 -5.91
C VAL A 82 -11.78 -13.31 -5.25
N LYS A 83 -12.71 -13.95 -5.96
CA LYS A 83 -13.99 -14.41 -5.38
C LYS A 83 -13.75 -15.47 -4.31
N ASN A 84 -12.86 -16.42 -4.57
CA ASN A 84 -12.47 -17.45 -3.60
C ASN A 84 -11.72 -16.84 -2.40
N TRP A 85 -10.90 -15.81 -2.62
CA TRP A 85 -10.23 -15.09 -1.55
C TRP A 85 -11.22 -14.40 -0.60
N VAL A 86 -12.22 -13.67 -1.12
CA VAL A 86 -13.27 -13.05 -0.27
C VAL A 86 -14.15 -14.09 0.41
N ARG A 87 -14.49 -15.21 -0.27
CA ARG A 87 -15.19 -16.33 0.38
C ARG A 87 -14.39 -16.90 1.56
N THR A 88 -13.08 -17.05 1.40
CA THR A 88 -12.18 -17.50 2.47
C THR A 88 -12.12 -16.49 3.60
N PHE A 89 -11.98 -15.20 3.28
CA PHE A 89 -12.01 -14.11 4.26
C PHE A 89 -13.27 -14.17 5.14
N CYS A 90 -14.44 -14.35 4.51
CA CYS A 90 -15.75 -14.42 5.18
C CYS A 90 -16.12 -15.82 5.69
N ARG A 91 -15.17 -16.76 5.83
CA ARG A 91 -15.47 -18.13 6.26
C ARG A 91 -16.10 -18.11 7.66
N PRO A 92 -17.35 -18.57 7.84
CA PRO A 92 -17.99 -18.57 9.15
C PRO A 92 -17.37 -19.61 10.06
N THR A 93 -17.56 -19.44 11.38
CA THR A 93 -17.28 -20.50 12.34
C THR A 93 -18.22 -21.67 12.10
N ILE A 94 -17.68 -22.89 12.04
CA ILE A 94 -18.45 -24.12 11.87
C ILE A 94 -18.54 -24.81 13.24
N GLY A 95 -19.75 -25.23 13.62
CA GLY A 95 -20.04 -25.87 14.91
C GLY A 95 -20.67 -24.90 15.93
N GLN A 96 -21.06 -25.44 17.10
CA GLN A 96 -21.56 -24.62 18.20
C GLN A 96 -20.43 -23.81 18.82
N MET A 97 -20.70 -22.54 19.16
CA MET A 97 -19.75 -21.72 19.91
C MET A 97 -19.30 -22.43 21.18
N ASN A 98 -17.99 -22.46 21.42
CA ASN A 98 -17.34 -23.08 22.58
C ASN A 98 -17.41 -24.62 22.65
N SER A 99 -17.76 -25.32 21.55
CA SER A 99 -17.57 -26.77 21.49
C SER A 99 -16.11 -27.12 21.13
N ALA A 100 -15.62 -28.24 21.63
CA ALA A 100 -14.30 -28.78 21.29
C ALA A 100 -14.16 -29.13 19.79
N THR A 101 -15.28 -29.26 19.08
CA THR A 101 -15.35 -29.54 17.63
C THR A 101 -15.51 -28.29 16.77
N SER A 102 -15.55 -27.10 17.37
CA SER A 102 -15.75 -25.85 16.62
C SER A 102 -14.51 -25.48 15.81
N ILE A 103 -14.71 -25.19 14.52
CA ILE A 103 -13.67 -24.67 13.63
C ILE A 103 -13.85 -23.16 13.55
N PRO A 104 -12.91 -22.35 14.07
CA PRO A 104 -13.01 -20.91 14.01
C PRO A 104 -13.11 -20.41 12.57
N GLY A 105 -14.09 -19.54 12.34
CA GLY A 105 -14.16 -18.73 11.14
C GLY A 105 -12.99 -17.75 11.06
N LEU A 106 -12.95 -16.92 10.02
CA LEU A 106 -11.92 -15.89 9.85
C LEU A 106 -12.45 -14.51 10.24
N TYR A 107 -13.10 -13.83 9.31
CA TYR A 107 -13.69 -12.51 9.47
C TYR A 107 -15.18 -12.55 9.17
N ARG A 108 -15.90 -11.52 9.62
CA ARG A 108 -17.34 -11.41 9.40
C ARG A 108 -17.63 -10.78 8.03
N LYS A 109 -18.85 -10.96 7.53
CA LYS A 109 -19.27 -10.30 6.29
C LYS A 109 -19.31 -8.79 6.42
N GLU A 110 -19.57 -8.29 7.63
CA GLU A 110 -19.58 -6.86 7.94
C GLU A 110 -18.17 -6.24 7.90
N ASP A 111 -17.11 -7.06 7.99
CA ASP A 111 -15.71 -6.62 7.91
C ASP A 111 -15.24 -6.41 6.45
N VAL A 112 -16.09 -6.71 5.46
CA VAL A 112 -15.76 -6.51 4.05
C VAL A 112 -15.74 -5.01 3.74
N THR A 113 -14.56 -4.53 3.34
CA THR A 113 -14.38 -3.12 3.01
C THR A 113 -14.87 -2.78 1.60
N PRO A 114 -15.17 -1.49 1.31
CA PRO A 114 -15.48 -1.05 -0.06
C PRO A 114 -14.38 -1.41 -1.07
N TYR A 115 -13.11 -1.41 -0.67
CA TYR A 115 -12.00 -1.80 -1.56
C TYR A 115 -12.03 -3.29 -1.91
N MET A 116 -12.45 -4.16 -1.00
CA MET A 116 -12.61 -5.58 -1.30
C MET A 116 -13.77 -5.82 -2.27
N HIS A 117 -14.86 -5.07 -2.12
CA HIS A 117 -15.97 -5.10 -3.08
C HIS A 117 -15.53 -4.63 -4.47
N MET A 118 -14.81 -3.50 -4.55
CA MET A 118 -14.24 -3.02 -5.81
C MET A 118 -13.31 -4.05 -6.45
N LEU A 119 -12.44 -4.67 -5.64
CA LEU A 119 -11.50 -5.68 -6.10
C LEU A 119 -12.17 -6.93 -6.67
N THR A 120 -13.29 -7.38 -6.09
CA THR A 120 -13.98 -8.59 -6.57
C THR A 120 -14.94 -8.33 -7.72
N MET A 121 -15.71 -7.24 -7.66
CA MET A 121 -16.83 -7.02 -8.57
C MET A 121 -16.45 -6.19 -9.80
N HIS A 122 -15.49 -5.27 -9.65
CA HIS A 122 -15.24 -4.25 -10.68
C HIS A 122 -13.87 -4.40 -11.33
N VAL A 123 -12.83 -4.77 -10.56
CA VAL A 123 -11.46 -4.88 -11.10
C VAL A 123 -11.36 -5.87 -12.28
N PRO A 124 -11.94 -7.09 -12.25
CA PRO A 124 -11.88 -7.99 -13.41
C PRO A 124 -12.54 -7.41 -14.66
N TYR A 125 -13.69 -6.74 -14.50
CA TYR A 125 -14.36 -6.04 -15.60
C TYR A 125 -13.47 -4.91 -16.17
N CYS A 126 -12.86 -4.08 -15.30
CA CYS A 126 -11.93 -3.05 -15.72
C CYS A 126 -10.71 -3.62 -16.45
N MET A 127 -10.17 -4.76 -16.00
CA MET A 127 -9.04 -5.42 -16.67
C MET A 127 -9.38 -5.79 -18.11
N ARG A 128 -10.58 -6.35 -18.37
CA ARG A 128 -11.03 -6.70 -19.73
C ARG A 128 -11.14 -5.45 -20.60
N GLN A 129 -11.79 -4.41 -20.09
CA GLN A 129 -11.96 -3.14 -20.81
C GLN A 129 -10.63 -2.45 -21.15
N LEU A 130 -9.64 -2.56 -20.25
CA LEU A 130 -8.31 -2.02 -20.50
C LEU A 130 -7.53 -2.87 -21.50
N LYS A 131 -7.63 -4.19 -21.40
CA LYS A 131 -6.98 -5.12 -22.33
C LYS A 131 -7.45 -4.91 -23.77
N GLU A 132 -8.75 -4.69 -24.00
CA GLU A 132 -9.29 -4.35 -25.33
C GLU A 132 -8.62 -3.12 -25.96
N LYS A 133 -8.12 -2.21 -25.12
CA LYS A 133 -7.40 -0.99 -25.52
C LYS A 133 -5.88 -1.14 -25.52
N GLY A 134 -5.36 -2.35 -25.28
CA GLY A 134 -3.92 -2.58 -25.12
C GLY A 134 -3.32 -1.93 -23.86
N LEU A 135 -4.15 -1.66 -22.85
CA LEU A 135 -3.76 -1.01 -21.60
C LEU A 135 -3.83 -1.99 -20.41
N SER A 136 -3.25 -1.60 -19.28
CA SER A 136 -3.35 -2.35 -18.02
C SER A 136 -3.60 -1.42 -16.83
N LEU A 137 -4.13 -2.00 -15.74
CA LEU A 137 -4.40 -1.27 -14.50
C LEU A 137 -3.16 -0.60 -13.91
N ARG A 138 -1.97 -1.16 -14.13
CA ARG A 138 -0.70 -0.59 -13.66
C ARG A 138 -0.50 0.86 -14.11
N LEU A 139 -0.95 1.22 -15.31
CA LEU A 139 -0.79 2.57 -15.87
C LEU A 139 -1.59 3.62 -15.11
N PHE A 140 -2.68 3.21 -14.45
CA PHE A 140 -3.57 4.09 -13.69
C PHE A 140 -3.20 4.15 -12.20
N SER A 141 -2.02 3.66 -11.82
CA SER A 141 -1.52 3.76 -10.45
C SER A 141 -1.18 5.21 -10.06
N THR A 142 -1.54 5.60 -8.84
CA THR A 142 -1.17 6.89 -8.25
C THR A 142 0.27 6.96 -7.75
N SER A 143 1.03 5.86 -7.81
CA SER A 143 2.39 5.77 -7.27
C SER A 143 3.35 6.83 -7.82
N SER A 144 3.24 7.17 -9.11
CA SER A 144 4.05 8.23 -9.73
C SER A 144 3.72 9.62 -9.17
N ILE A 145 2.44 9.88 -8.87
CA ILE A 145 1.99 11.14 -8.27
C ILE A 145 2.48 11.24 -6.83
N GLU A 146 2.36 10.16 -6.06
CA GLU A 146 2.87 10.08 -4.69
C GLU A 146 4.40 10.28 -4.63
N LYS A 147 5.14 9.64 -5.55
CA LYS A 147 6.59 9.83 -5.67
C LYS A 147 6.95 11.27 -6.05
N LYS A 148 6.21 11.87 -6.99
CA LYS A 148 6.39 13.29 -7.35
C LYS A 148 6.16 14.18 -6.12
N ASN A 149 5.08 13.95 -5.37
CA ASN A 149 4.79 14.71 -4.15
C ASN A 149 5.92 14.54 -3.12
N HIS A 150 6.40 13.32 -2.89
CA HIS A 150 7.53 13.07 -2.00
C HIS A 150 8.81 13.81 -2.42
N ASN A 151 9.16 13.74 -3.71
CA ASN A 151 10.33 14.45 -4.25
C ASN A 151 10.19 15.96 -4.12
N GLN A 152 8.99 16.49 -4.38
CA GLN A 152 8.68 17.90 -4.25
C GLN A 152 8.84 18.36 -2.80
N VAL A 153 8.23 17.65 -1.83
CA VAL A 153 8.38 17.96 -0.41
C VAL A 153 9.86 17.91 0.00
N LYS A 154 10.59 16.88 -0.42
CA LYS A 154 12.02 16.73 -0.12
C LYS A 154 12.85 17.88 -0.69
N LEU A 155 12.59 18.30 -1.93
CA LEU A 155 13.32 19.37 -2.60
C LEU A 155 13.10 20.73 -1.93
N PHE A 156 11.85 21.09 -1.66
CA PHE A 156 11.48 22.43 -1.17
C PHE A 156 11.67 22.60 0.33
N PHE A 157 11.44 21.54 1.11
CA PHE A 157 11.49 21.62 2.57
C PHE A 157 12.73 20.96 3.18
N ARG A 158 13.60 20.34 2.35
CA ARG A 158 14.79 19.58 2.78
C ARG A 158 14.48 18.49 3.82
N GLY A 159 13.22 18.08 3.94
CA GLY A 159 12.68 17.15 4.94
C GLY A 159 11.14 17.10 4.89
N THR A 160 10.52 16.20 5.64
CA THR A 160 9.05 16.12 5.76
C THR A 160 8.56 17.17 6.75
N THR A 161 7.88 18.21 6.28
CA THR A 161 7.18 19.17 7.16
C THR A 161 5.83 18.59 7.60
N MET A 162 5.85 17.46 8.30
CA MET A 162 4.68 16.99 9.03
C MET A 162 4.41 18.01 10.15
N GLY A 163 3.42 18.89 9.96
CA GLY A 163 3.02 19.89 10.95
C GLY A 163 2.96 21.34 10.48
N GLY A 164 3.36 21.64 9.24
CA GLY A 164 3.29 23.00 8.69
C GLY A 164 4.34 23.95 9.28
N GLY A 165 5.24 24.47 8.45
CA GLY A 165 6.22 25.46 8.90
C GLY A 165 5.56 26.79 9.26
N LYS A 166 6.02 27.45 10.34
CA LYS A 166 5.59 28.80 10.74
C LYS A 166 6.17 29.92 9.85
N LYS A 167 6.21 29.72 8.53
CA LYS A 167 6.65 30.77 7.61
C LYS A 167 5.52 31.76 7.34
N LYS A 168 5.89 33.04 7.24
CA LYS A 168 4.98 34.16 6.96
C LYS A 168 4.40 34.11 5.55
N LEU A 169 5.14 33.52 4.60
CA LEU A 169 4.74 33.37 3.21
C LEU A 169 4.21 31.95 2.95
N PRO A 170 3.19 31.81 2.07
CA PRO A 170 2.70 30.50 1.68
C PRO A 170 3.80 29.67 1.01
N VAL A 171 3.75 28.35 1.21
CA VAL A 171 4.60 27.36 0.53
C VAL A 171 4.67 27.56 -0.99
N VAL A 172 3.54 27.92 -1.59
CA VAL A 172 3.42 28.15 -3.04
C VAL A 172 4.36 29.26 -3.50
N TYR A 173 4.57 30.29 -2.68
CA TYR A 173 5.48 31.38 -3.01
C TYR A 173 6.94 30.89 -3.06
N ASP A 174 7.37 30.11 -2.07
CA ASP A 174 8.72 29.53 -2.04
C ASP A 174 8.97 28.61 -3.25
N ILE A 175 7.96 27.85 -3.68
CA ILE A 175 8.01 27.01 -4.88
C ILE A 175 8.19 27.87 -6.14
N LEU A 176 7.34 28.87 -6.33
CA LEU A 176 7.38 29.74 -7.51
C LEU A 176 8.71 30.50 -7.63
N VAL A 177 9.26 31.00 -6.52
CA VAL A 177 10.56 31.69 -6.52
C VAL A 177 11.69 30.75 -6.93
N PHE A 178 11.70 29.52 -6.43
CA PHE A 178 12.70 28.53 -6.80
C PHE A 178 12.57 28.11 -8.27
N GLU A 179 11.36 27.80 -8.75
CA GLU A 179 11.13 27.45 -10.16
C GLU A 179 11.54 28.59 -11.10
N ASN A 180 11.18 29.83 -10.79
CA ASN A 180 11.62 31.01 -11.55
C ASN A 180 13.15 31.16 -11.57
N ARG A 181 13.85 30.85 -10.48
CA ARG A 181 15.32 30.84 -10.45
C ARG A 181 15.90 29.74 -11.33
N GLN A 182 15.33 28.53 -11.32
CA GLN A 182 15.77 27.45 -12.20
C GLN A 182 15.60 27.82 -13.68
N ILE A 183 14.44 28.41 -14.03
CA ILE A 183 14.15 28.90 -15.39
C ILE A 183 15.16 29.99 -15.80
N PHE A 184 15.43 30.94 -14.91
CA PHE A 184 16.43 31.98 -15.17
C PHE A 184 17.81 31.37 -15.47
N TYR A 185 18.28 30.43 -14.66
CA TYR A 185 19.58 29.78 -14.91
C TYR A 185 19.62 29.01 -16.23
N LEU A 186 18.53 28.29 -16.57
CA LEU A 186 18.38 27.58 -17.83
C LEU A 186 18.43 28.53 -19.04
N ILE A 187 17.65 29.61 -19.01
CA ILE A 187 17.59 30.58 -20.12
C ILE A 187 18.94 31.26 -20.34
N ASN A 188 19.66 31.56 -19.25
CA ASN A 188 20.92 32.28 -19.31
C ASN A 188 22.16 31.35 -19.45
N ASN A 189 21.97 30.03 -19.64
CA ASN A 189 23.04 29.03 -19.66
C ASN A 189 24.01 29.16 -18.47
N ILE A 190 23.51 29.59 -17.32
CA ILE A 190 24.32 29.72 -16.10
C ILE A 190 24.43 28.32 -15.49
N PRO A 191 25.65 27.79 -15.25
CA PRO A 191 25.84 26.50 -14.62
C PRO A 191 25.16 26.50 -13.25
N ASN A 192 24.08 25.74 -13.14
CA ASN A 192 23.33 25.61 -11.91
C ASN A 192 23.91 24.41 -11.17
N GLU A 193 25.06 24.60 -10.53
CA GLU A 193 25.68 23.60 -9.66
C GLU A 193 24.85 23.46 -8.38
N ILE A 194 23.68 22.82 -8.49
CA ILE A 194 23.19 22.03 -7.38
C ILE A 194 24.03 20.76 -7.45
N THR A 195 25.21 20.78 -6.84
CA THR A 195 26.01 19.58 -6.62
C THR A 195 25.10 18.62 -5.85
N TYR A 196 24.60 17.59 -6.56
CA TYR A 196 24.08 16.38 -5.96
C TYR A 196 25.25 15.74 -5.21
N LYS A 197 25.58 16.25 -4.03
CA LYS A 197 26.47 15.53 -3.11
C LYS A 197 25.72 14.26 -2.70
N ASN A 198 26.10 13.19 -3.37
CA ASN A 198 25.89 11.79 -3.05
C ASN A 198 24.46 11.26 -3.26
N ILE A 199 24.13 10.97 -4.52
CA ILE A 199 23.34 9.77 -4.85
C ILE A 199 24.20 8.96 -5.81
N THR A 200 25.05 8.10 -5.25
CA THR A 200 25.61 6.96 -5.98
C THR A 200 24.43 6.02 -6.26
N ILE A 201 24.15 5.79 -7.55
CA ILE A 201 23.30 4.68 -8.01
C ILE A 201 24.03 3.37 -7.75
#